data_AF-A0A1W9W0F7-F1
#
_entry.id   AF-A0A1W9W0F7-F1
#
_cell.length_a   1.000
_cell.length_b   1.000
_cell.length_c   1.000
_cell.angle_alpha   90.00
_cell.angle_beta   90.00
_cell.angle_gamma   90.00
#
_symmetry.space_group_name_H-M   'P 1'
#
loop_
_entity.id
_entity.type
_entity.pdbx_description
1 polymer ?
#
loop_
_entity_poly.entity_id
_entity_poly.type
_entity_poly.pdbx_seq_one_letter_code
_entity_poly.pdbx_strand_id
1 'polypeptide(L)'
;MKRCEITGKGITFGHSISHAHNMNKRIWKPNLQPVKVELNGQLTKIKVCVKMLRSLKAADSVEVEILNFRLRIQYIKWIQFFSVFSLILATMSVFTIFFKYIQIGWILFTFSIISFLISLIISALEIKISTIALNISTKDGGDLRCS
;
A
#
# COMPACT_ATOMS: atom_id res chain seq x y z
N MET A 1 28.78 14.28 16.87
CA MET A 1 27.66 15.21 17.21
C MET A 1 26.39 14.41 17.47
N LYS A 2 25.50 14.84 18.38
CA LYS A 2 24.18 14.18 18.61
C LYS A 2 23.22 14.61 17.48
N ARG A 3 23.18 13.83 16.40
CA ARG A 3 22.21 13.99 15.31
C ARG A 3 21.41 12.71 15.15
N CYS A 4 20.16 12.85 14.73
CA CYS A 4 19.35 11.72 14.29
C CYS A 4 19.93 11.18 12.98
N GLU A 5 20.16 9.89 12.89
CA GLU A 5 20.68 9.25 11.67
C GLU A 5 19.63 9.23 10.55
N ILE A 6 18.35 9.22 10.90
CA ILE A 6 17.24 9.13 9.93
C ILE A 6 16.81 10.51 9.43
N THR A 7 16.63 11.48 10.33
CA THR A 7 16.08 12.81 9.97
C THR A 7 17.13 13.91 9.89
N GLY A 8 18.39 13.61 10.21
CA GLY A 8 19.48 14.59 10.26
C GLY A 8 19.33 15.67 11.35
N LYS A 9 18.22 15.65 12.13
CA LYS A 9 17.93 16.67 13.14
C LYS A 9 19.05 16.74 14.17
N GLY A 10 19.68 17.90 14.24
CA GLY A 10 20.75 18.21 15.16
C GLY A 10 20.27 19.01 16.36
N ILE A 11 21.24 19.58 17.06
CA ILE A 11 21.02 20.48 18.18
C ILE A 11 20.61 21.85 17.62
N THR A 12 19.54 22.43 18.15
CA THR A 12 19.08 23.77 17.77
C THR A 12 19.44 24.78 18.86
N PHE A 13 19.87 25.96 18.46
CA PHE A 13 20.23 27.07 19.36
C PHE A 13 19.11 28.11 19.39
N GLY A 14 18.90 28.74 20.55
CA GLY A 14 18.09 29.97 20.67
C GLY A 14 17.96 30.40 22.12
N HIS A 15 16.82 30.94 22.52
CA HIS A 15 16.66 31.60 23.82
C HIS A 15 15.48 31.07 24.62
N SER A 16 15.67 30.89 25.92
CA SER A 16 14.59 30.77 26.89
C SER A 16 14.15 32.17 27.28
N ILE A 17 12.88 32.49 27.08
CA ILE A 17 12.30 33.80 27.39
C ILE A 17 11.53 33.67 28.70
N SER A 18 11.84 34.51 29.68
CA SER A 18 11.08 34.56 30.94
C SER A 18 9.82 35.43 30.80
N HIS A 19 8.94 35.39 31.79
CA HIS A 19 7.74 36.24 31.85
C HIS A 19 8.06 37.75 31.82
N ALA A 20 9.28 38.13 32.23
CA ALA A 20 9.80 39.50 32.15
C ALA A 20 10.56 39.79 30.83
N HIS A 21 10.42 38.91 29.82
CA HIS A 21 11.12 39.00 28.53
C HIS A 21 12.66 38.97 28.65
N ASN A 22 13.20 38.35 29.71
CA ASN A 22 14.65 38.13 29.80
C ASN A 22 15.03 36.93 28.93
N MET A 23 15.96 37.15 28.00
CA MET A 23 16.40 36.17 27.01
C MET A 23 17.71 35.51 27.45
N ASN A 24 17.62 34.26 27.93
CA ASN A 24 18.80 33.46 28.25
C ASN A 24 19.09 32.46 27.13
N LYS A 25 20.34 32.39 26.67
CA LYS A 25 20.76 31.42 25.65
C LYS A 25 20.45 30.00 26.13
N ARG A 26 19.70 29.23 25.32
CA ARG A 26 19.31 27.84 25.58
C ARG A 26 19.60 26.98 24.35
N ILE A 27 19.96 25.74 24.62
CA ILE A 27 20.24 24.73 23.61
C ILE A 27 19.14 23.66 23.69
N TRP A 28 18.42 23.44 22.59
CA TRP A 28 17.46 22.33 22.48
C TRP A 28 18.14 21.12 21.88
N LYS A 29 18.23 20.06 22.67
CA LYS A 29 18.78 18.77 22.24
C LYS A 29 17.63 17.85 21.83
N PRO A 30 17.69 17.20 20.65
CA PRO A 30 16.70 16.19 20.29
C PRO A 30 16.79 15.01 21.25
N ASN A 31 15.63 14.47 21.64
CA ASN A 31 15.56 13.26 22.46
C ASN A 31 15.85 12.04 21.57
N LEU A 32 17.11 11.61 21.56
CA LEU A 32 17.62 10.48 20.76
C LEU A 32 17.60 9.21 21.61
N GLN A 33 17.00 8.15 21.09
CA GLN A 33 16.98 6.82 21.69
C GLN A 33 17.66 5.81 20.75
N PRO A 34 18.49 4.89 21.28
CA PRO A 34 19.09 3.83 20.48
C PRO A 34 18.05 2.75 20.17
N VAL A 35 17.89 2.43 18.89
CA VAL A 35 16.99 1.35 18.43
C VAL A 35 17.76 0.38 17.56
N LYS A 36 17.41 -0.90 17.68
CA LYS A 36 17.97 -1.97 16.85
C LYS A 36 17.16 -2.03 15.55
N VAL A 37 17.86 -1.94 14.43
CA VAL A 37 17.28 -2.12 13.09
C VAL A 37 18.12 -3.13 12.34
N GLU A 38 17.47 -3.94 11.54
CA GLU A 38 18.13 -4.88 10.65
C GLU A 38 18.40 -4.17 9.32
N LEU A 39 19.68 -3.99 8.99
CA LEU A 39 20.13 -3.40 7.72
C LEU A 39 20.92 -4.47 6.99
N ASN A 40 20.45 -4.92 5.82
CA ASN A 40 21.12 -5.92 4.99
C ASN A 40 21.42 -7.25 5.75
N GLY A 41 20.49 -7.71 6.59
CA GLY A 41 20.67 -8.93 7.40
C GLY A 41 21.56 -8.77 8.63
N GLN A 42 22.02 -7.54 8.94
CA GLN A 42 22.85 -7.27 10.10
C GLN A 42 22.11 -6.37 11.11
N LEU A 43 21.98 -6.87 12.34
CA LEU A 43 21.36 -6.15 13.45
C LEU A 43 22.28 -5.01 13.93
N THR A 44 21.95 -3.79 13.53
CA THR A 44 22.74 -2.59 13.85
C THR A 44 21.96 -1.68 14.80
N LYS A 45 22.67 -1.03 15.75
CA LYS A 45 22.07 -0.05 16.66
C LYS A 45 22.24 1.36 16.10
N ILE A 46 21.14 2.03 15.79
CA ILE A 46 21.13 3.42 15.30
C ILE A 46 20.47 4.35 16.32
N LYS A 47 20.85 5.63 16.34
CA LYS A 47 20.24 6.65 17.22
C LYS A 47 19.15 7.42 16.49
N VAL A 48 17.91 7.30 16.98
CA VAL A 48 16.71 7.87 16.35
C VAL A 48 15.98 8.80 17.31
N CYS A 49 15.39 9.88 16.80
CA CYS A 49 14.52 10.75 17.58
C CYS A 49 13.23 10.05 18.01
N VAL A 50 12.76 10.27 19.25
CA VAL A 50 11.51 9.69 19.77
C VAL A 50 10.27 10.00 18.90
N LYS A 51 10.18 11.20 18.31
CA LYS A 51 9.07 11.56 17.40
C LYS A 51 9.04 10.65 16.17
N MET A 52 10.20 10.33 15.61
CA MET A 52 10.33 9.40 14.48
C MET A 52 10.04 7.97 14.89
N LEU A 53 10.52 7.53 16.07
CA LEU A 53 10.21 6.20 16.59
C LEU A 53 8.72 5.97 16.80
N ARG A 54 7.97 6.98 17.24
CA ARG A 54 6.51 6.89 17.37
C ARG A 54 5.83 6.77 16.00
N SER A 55 6.30 7.52 15.00
CA SER A 55 5.80 7.44 13.62
C SER A 55 6.12 6.08 12.99
N LEU A 56 7.34 5.59 13.17
CA LEU A 56 7.77 4.27 12.71
C LEU A 56 6.97 3.17 13.38
N LYS A 57 6.75 3.23 14.70
CA LYS A 57 5.92 2.25 15.42
C LYS A 57 4.45 2.28 14.98
N ALA A 58 3.93 3.45 14.62
CA ALA A 58 2.59 3.58 14.04
C ALA A 58 2.52 3.05 12.60
N ALA A 59 3.62 3.14 11.84
CA ALA A 59 3.75 2.50 10.54
C ALA A 59 3.99 0.98 10.66
N ASP A 60 4.66 0.52 11.71
CA ASP A 60 4.90 -0.90 12.02
C ASP A 60 3.62 -1.63 12.46
N SER A 61 2.57 -0.90 12.89
CA SER A 61 1.21 -1.46 12.99
C SER A 61 0.54 -1.68 11.63
N VAL A 62 1.26 -1.44 10.52
CA VAL A 62 0.87 -1.84 9.17
C VAL A 62 1.76 -3.01 8.71
N GLU A 63 1.73 -4.12 9.46
CA GLU A 63 1.95 -5.48 8.90
C GLU A 63 0.94 -5.83 7.78
N VAL A 64 0.07 -4.89 7.42
CA VAL A 64 -0.86 -4.96 6.30
C VAL A 64 -0.22 -4.54 4.97
N GLU A 65 1.03 -4.07 4.92
CA GLU A 65 1.67 -3.68 3.63
C GLU A 65 2.21 -4.89 2.84
N ILE A 66 2.83 -5.87 3.49
CA ILE A 66 3.35 -7.09 2.82
C ILE A 66 2.21 -8.08 2.49
N LEU A 67 1.18 -8.15 3.34
CA LEU A 67 0.03 -9.03 3.16
C LEU A 67 -0.89 -8.54 2.03
N ASN A 68 -1.01 -7.21 1.85
CA ASN A 68 -1.76 -6.62 0.74
C ASN A 68 -1.05 -6.72 -0.62
N PHE A 69 0.28 -6.79 -0.68
CA PHE A 69 0.98 -6.97 -1.96
C PHE A 69 1.04 -8.43 -2.44
N ARG A 70 1.08 -9.42 -1.53
CA ARG A 70 1.05 -10.84 -1.93
C ARG A 70 -0.34 -11.37 -2.27
N LEU A 71 -1.40 -10.83 -1.67
CA LEU A 71 -2.78 -11.16 -2.06
C LEU A 71 -3.14 -10.65 -3.46
N ARG A 72 -2.60 -9.51 -3.91
CA ARG A 72 -2.82 -9.01 -5.27
C ARG A 72 -2.24 -9.94 -6.35
N ILE A 73 -1.06 -10.54 -6.12
CA ILE A 73 -0.40 -11.40 -7.13
C ILE A 73 -1.11 -12.76 -7.31
N GLN A 74 -1.69 -13.32 -6.23
CA GLN A 74 -2.47 -14.55 -6.36
C GLN A 74 -3.79 -14.33 -7.10
N TYR A 75 -4.50 -13.22 -6.83
CA TYR A 75 -5.74 -12.88 -7.54
C TYR A 75 -5.53 -12.58 -9.04
N ILE A 76 -4.42 -11.94 -9.41
CA ILE A 76 -4.08 -11.65 -10.83
C ILE A 76 -3.79 -12.94 -11.63
N LYS A 77 -3.21 -13.98 -11.00
CA LYS A 77 -3.02 -15.28 -11.67
C LYS A 77 -4.34 -16.02 -11.93
N TRP A 78 -5.29 -15.90 -11.02
CA TRP A 78 -6.63 -16.49 -11.19
C TRP A 78 -7.44 -15.78 -12.28
N ILE A 79 -7.29 -14.46 -12.46
CA ILE A 79 -8.04 -13.71 -13.49
C ILE A 79 -7.60 -14.07 -14.92
N GLN A 80 -6.30 -14.29 -15.12
CA GLN A 80 -5.77 -14.73 -16.41
C GLN A 80 -6.28 -16.13 -16.78
N PHE A 81 -6.41 -17.03 -15.81
CA PHE A 81 -6.96 -18.37 -16.05
C PHE A 81 -8.46 -18.34 -16.40
N PHE A 82 -9.26 -17.54 -15.67
CA PHE A 82 -10.69 -17.42 -15.93
C PHE A 82 -11.02 -16.75 -17.27
N SER A 83 -10.26 -15.74 -17.70
CA SER A 83 -10.43 -15.13 -19.02
C SER A 83 -10.07 -16.07 -20.16
N VAL A 84 -8.97 -16.84 -20.04
CA VAL A 84 -8.60 -17.83 -21.06
C VAL A 84 -9.65 -18.95 -21.15
N PHE A 85 -10.17 -19.41 -20.01
CA PHE A 85 -11.26 -20.39 -19.96
C PHE A 85 -12.54 -19.87 -20.62
N SER A 86 -12.91 -18.60 -20.40
CA SER A 86 -14.08 -17.96 -21.00
C SER A 86 -13.96 -17.84 -22.53
N LEU A 87 -12.78 -17.47 -23.05
CA LEU A 87 -12.53 -17.39 -24.50
C LEU A 87 -12.59 -18.76 -25.20
N ILE A 88 -12.08 -19.80 -24.53
CA ILE A 88 -12.17 -21.19 -25.03
C ILE A 88 -13.63 -21.64 -25.05
N LEU A 89 -14.39 -21.39 -23.98
CA LEU A 89 -15.81 -21.76 -23.89
C LEU A 89 -16.67 -21.02 -24.91
N ALA A 90 -16.38 -19.75 -25.18
CA ALA A 90 -17.04 -18.97 -26.23
C ALA A 90 -16.79 -19.57 -27.61
N THR A 91 -15.55 -19.98 -27.91
CA THR A 91 -15.20 -20.63 -29.18
C THR A 91 -15.91 -21.98 -29.33
N MET A 92 -16.03 -22.76 -28.25
CA MET A 92 -16.79 -24.01 -28.22
C MET A 92 -18.30 -23.80 -28.41
N SER A 93 -18.87 -22.68 -27.93
CA SER A 93 -20.28 -22.35 -28.12
C SER A 93 -20.64 -22.10 -29.59
N VAL A 94 -19.77 -21.38 -30.32
CA VAL A 94 -19.96 -21.09 -31.75
C VAL A 94 -19.82 -22.38 -32.57
N PHE A 95 -18.87 -23.25 -32.20
CA PHE A 95 -18.70 -24.57 -32.83
C PHE A 95 -19.92 -25.48 -32.62
N THR A 96 -20.55 -25.44 -31.45
CA THR A 96 -21.73 -26.29 -31.15
C THR A 96 -22.95 -25.89 -31.98
N ILE A 97 -23.09 -24.60 -32.31
CA ILE A 97 -24.15 -24.09 -33.21
C ILE A 97 -23.97 -24.63 -34.64
N PHE A 98 -22.72 -24.87 -35.09
CA PHE A 98 -22.43 -25.40 -36.43
C PHE A 98 -22.94 -26.84 -36.65
N PHE A 99 -22.95 -27.67 -35.60
CA PHE A 99 -23.43 -29.07 -35.66
C PHE A 99 -24.96 -29.21 -35.49
N LYS A 100 -25.74 -28.11 -35.63
CA LYS A 100 -27.22 -28.08 -35.47
C LYS A 100 -27.74 -28.46 -34.07
N TYR A 101 -26.90 -28.46 -33.03
CA TYR A 101 -27.34 -28.68 -31.64
C TYR A 101 -27.92 -27.41 -31.00
N ILE A 102 -29.07 -26.96 -31.52
CA ILE A 102 -29.70 -25.67 -31.16
C ILE A 102 -30.05 -25.60 -29.66
N GLN A 103 -30.53 -26.69 -29.04
CA GLN A 103 -30.90 -26.68 -27.62
C GLN A 103 -29.71 -26.42 -26.68
N ILE A 104 -28.56 -27.02 -26.98
CA ILE A 104 -27.34 -26.90 -26.16
C ILE A 104 -26.68 -25.53 -26.35
N GLY A 105 -26.80 -24.95 -27.56
CA GLY A 105 -26.22 -23.66 -27.89
C GLY A 105 -26.72 -22.50 -27.00
N TRP A 106 -28.01 -22.44 -26.71
CA TRP A 106 -28.60 -21.36 -25.90
C TRP A 106 -28.08 -21.37 -24.45
N ILE A 107 -27.95 -22.57 -23.86
CA ILE A 107 -27.44 -22.74 -22.50
C ILE A 107 -25.96 -22.35 -22.41
N LEU A 108 -25.13 -22.84 -23.34
CA LEU A 108 -23.69 -22.54 -23.37
C LEU A 108 -23.41 -21.05 -23.64
N PHE A 109 -24.17 -20.43 -24.53
CA PHE A 109 -24.03 -19.01 -24.85
C PHE A 109 -24.36 -18.12 -23.65
N THR A 110 -25.44 -18.45 -22.93
CA THR A 110 -25.87 -17.71 -21.75
C THR A 110 -24.84 -17.82 -20.62
N PHE A 111 -24.30 -19.02 -20.39
CA PHE A 111 -23.27 -19.25 -19.38
C PHE A 111 -21.97 -18.49 -19.69
N SER A 112 -21.58 -18.40 -20.97
CA SER A 112 -20.42 -17.62 -21.42
C SER A 112 -20.58 -16.12 -21.16
N ILE A 113 -21.75 -15.54 -21.47
CA ILE A 113 -22.02 -14.11 -21.24
C ILE A 113 -22.04 -13.80 -19.74
N ILE A 114 -22.67 -14.66 -18.93
CA ILE A 114 -22.71 -14.47 -17.47
C ILE A 114 -21.30 -14.52 -16.88
N SER A 115 -20.48 -15.49 -17.28
CA SER A 115 -19.09 -15.60 -16.82
C SER A 115 -18.24 -14.39 -17.24
N PHE A 116 -18.45 -13.86 -18.45
CA PHE A 116 -17.79 -12.65 -18.93
C PHE A 116 -18.21 -11.39 -18.15
N LEU A 117 -19.51 -11.24 -17.84
CA LEU A 117 -20.02 -10.13 -17.03
C LEU A 117 -19.46 -10.14 -15.61
N ILE A 118 -19.37 -11.32 -15.00
CA ILE A 118 -18.76 -11.50 -13.67
C ILE A 118 -17.28 -11.10 -13.71
N SER A 119 -16.55 -11.48 -14.76
CA SER A 119 -15.15 -11.08 -14.96
C SER A 119 -14.98 -9.56 -15.08
N LEU A 120 -15.87 -8.88 -15.79
CA LEU A 120 -15.85 -7.42 -15.93
C LEU A 120 -16.15 -6.71 -14.62
N ILE A 121 -17.10 -7.22 -13.83
CA ILE A 121 -17.46 -6.66 -12.52
C ILE A 121 -16.29 -6.79 -11.52
N ILE A 122 -15.63 -7.95 -11.49
CA ILE A 122 -14.47 -8.20 -10.62
C ILE A 122 -13.31 -7.25 -11.00
N SER A 123 -13.03 -7.09 -12.30
CA SER A 123 -12.02 -6.15 -12.78
C SER A 123 -12.36 -4.69 -12.41
N ALA A 124 -13.63 -4.28 -12.49
CA ALA A 124 -14.07 -2.95 -12.10
C ALA A 124 -13.94 -2.70 -10.58
N LEU A 125 -14.24 -3.70 -9.74
CA LEU A 125 -14.07 -3.62 -8.28
C LEU A 125 -12.59 -3.48 -7.90
N GLU A 126 -11.71 -4.23 -8.56
CA GLU A 126 -10.26 -4.14 -8.38
C GLU A 126 -9.75 -2.73 -8.70
N ILE A 127 -10.18 -2.16 -9.85
CA ILE A 127 -9.80 -0.81 -10.26
C ILE A 127 -10.23 0.22 -9.21
N LYS A 128 -11.47 0.13 -8.69
CA LYS A 128 -11.96 1.06 -7.64
C LYS A 128 -11.13 1.00 -6.37
N ILE A 129 -10.78 -0.20 -5.90
CA ILE A 129 -9.93 -0.38 -4.72
C ILE A 129 -8.54 0.22 -4.97
N SER A 130 -7.97 0.01 -6.17
CA SER A 130 -6.69 0.62 -6.57
C SER A 130 -6.75 2.15 -6.65
N THR A 131 -7.86 2.74 -7.10
CA THR A 131 -8.00 4.20 -7.18
C THR A 131 -8.16 4.82 -5.78
N ILE A 132 -8.89 4.15 -4.88
CA ILE A 132 -9.04 4.56 -3.48
C ILE A 132 -7.67 4.57 -2.77
N ALA A 133 -6.85 3.53 -2.98
CA ALA A 133 -5.51 3.45 -2.40
C ALA A 133 -4.58 4.60 -2.87
N LEU A 134 -4.67 5.00 -4.14
CA LEU A 134 -3.89 6.10 -4.70
C LEU A 134 -4.32 7.47 -4.14
N ASN A 135 -5.63 7.69 -3.98
CA ASN A 135 -6.19 8.94 -3.44
C ASN A 135 -5.81 9.15 -1.96
N ILE A 136 -5.74 8.07 -1.19
CA ILE A 136 -5.27 8.11 0.21
C ILE A 136 -3.79 8.54 0.26
N SER A 137 -2.94 8.03 -0.63
CA SER A 137 -1.51 8.38 -0.68
C SER A 137 -1.25 9.87 -1.01
N THR A 138 -2.13 10.50 -1.81
CA THR A 138 -2.05 11.96 -2.07
C THR A 138 -2.58 12.81 -0.93
N LYS A 139 -3.42 12.26 -0.04
CA LYS A 139 -3.96 12.97 1.13
C LYS A 139 -2.94 13.04 2.26
N ASP A 140 -2.10 12.02 2.40
CA ASP A 140 -1.05 11.94 3.44
C ASP A 140 0.21 12.77 3.12
N GLY A 141 0.35 13.25 1.87
CA GLY A 141 1.44 14.14 1.46
C GLY A 141 1.35 15.58 2.02
N GLY A 142 0.22 15.95 2.63
CA GLY A 142 -0.02 17.28 3.22
C GLY A 142 0.46 17.43 4.67
N ASP A 143 0.55 16.35 5.45
CA ASP A 143 0.73 16.41 6.91
C ASP A 143 2.15 16.06 7.40
N LEU A 144 3.08 15.72 6.50
CA LEU A 144 4.47 15.46 6.87
C LEU A 144 5.34 16.73 7.00
N ARG A 145 4.75 17.92 6.79
CA ARG A 145 5.38 19.18 7.17
C ARG A 145 5.18 19.43 8.67
N CYS A 146 6.10 18.90 9.46
CA CYS A 146 6.32 19.34 10.83
C CYS A 146 6.60 20.85 10.86
N SER A 147 5.62 21.68 11.24
CA SER A 147 5.89 22.85 12.10
C SER A 147 6.18 22.39 13.53
#